data_AF-A0A2U3LKD1-F1
#
_entry.id   AF-A0A2U3LKD1-F1
#
_cell.length_a   1.000
_cell.length_b   1.000
_cell.length_c   1.000
_cell.angle_alpha   90.00
_cell.angle_beta   90.00
_cell.angle_gamma   90.00
#
_symmetry.space_group_name_H-M   'P 1'
#
loop_
_entity.id
_entity.type
_entity.pdbx_description
1 polymer ?
#
loop_
_entity_poly.entity_id
_entity_poly.type
_entity_poly.pdbx_seq_one_letter_code
_entity_poly.pdbx_strand_id
1 'polypeptide(L)'
;MLTLNMSFNPAFSGSKIVYLAARDLAADNSGWQALGTWNVPGAAATPTAAANLTPARGAGIDQTFTFTFTDTHGWQDLGVVDILINNSLDGRQACYLAYSRPLNTLYLVNDAGTALLPGIVLSPSSSVANSQCTVTGFTTTGGNTLTLTFSLGFSPSFAGNRVTYMAARDVTDIVNSGWQAMGSWTVQ
;
A
#
# COMPACT_ATOMS: atom_id res chain seq x y z
N MET A 1 3.83 22.44 16.68
CA MET A 1 3.30 21.06 16.69
C MET A 1 1.97 21.09 17.42
N LEU A 2 0.89 20.61 16.79
CA LEU A 2 -0.43 20.48 17.42
C LEU A 2 -0.62 19.02 17.82
N THR A 3 -1.02 18.78 19.07
CA THR A 3 -1.32 17.43 19.58
C THR A 3 -2.75 17.42 20.10
N LEU A 4 -3.55 16.48 19.62
CA LEU A 4 -4.95 16.31 20.03
C LEU A 4 -5.10 14.95 20.70
N ASN A 5 -5.86 14.91 21.80
CA ASN A 5 -6.33 13.66 22.36
C ASN A 5 -7.66 13.29 21.71
N MET A 6 -7.72 12.15 21.03
CA MET A 6 -8.89 11.70 20.29
C MET A 6 -9.35 10.34 20.82
N SER A 7 -10.66 10.17 20.93
CA SER A 7 -11.28 8.87 21.18
C SER A 7 -12.26 8.57 20.05
N PHE A 8 -12.31 7.31 19.63
CA PHE A 8 -13.18 6.86 18.54
C PHE A 8 -14.31 6.00 19.09
N ASN A 9 -15.52 6.21 18.58
CA ASN A 9 -16.64 5.32 18.84
C ASN A 9 -16.35 3.95 18.19
N PRO A 10 -16.64 2.79 18.82
CA PRO A 10 -16.46 1.47 18.22
C PRO A 10 -17.11 1.29 16.84
N ALA A 11 -18.23 1.97 16.56
CA ALA A 11 -18.88 1.96 15.24
C ALA A 11 -18.02 2.61 14.13
N PHE A 12 -16.96 3.35 14.49
CA PHE A 12 -16.02 3.98 13.57
C PHE A 12 -14.74 3.13 13.35
N SER A 13 -14.78 1.83 13.67
CA SER A 13 -13.66 0.91 13.54
C SER A 13 -13.16 0.75 12.10
N GLY A 14 -11.95 0.21 11.95
CA GLY A 14 -11.27 -0.04 10.67
C GLY A 14 -10.30 1.07 10.26
N SER A 15 -9.62 0.85 9.14
CA SER A 15 -8.64 1.78 8.59
C SER A 15 -9.28 3.11 8.15
N LYS A 16 -8.60 4.21 8.47
CA LYS A 16 -9.00 5.59 8.18
C LYS A 16 -7.84 6.33 7.53
N ILE A 17 -8.17 7.27 6.66
CA ILE A 17 -7.22 8.24 6.11
C ILE A 17 -7.43 9.56 6.85
N VAL A 18 -6.35 10.15 7.34
CA VAL A 18 -6.36 11.45 8.00
C VAL A 18 -6.03 12.52 6.98
N TYR A 19 -6.99 13.39 6.74
CA TYR A 19 -6.84 14.55 5.86
C TYR A 19 -6.55 15.80 6.68
N LEU A 20 -5.62 16.62 6.19
CA LEU A 20 -5.30 17.92 6.79
C LEU A 20 -5.39 19.00 5.72
N ALA A 21 -5.81 20.19 6.12
CA ALA A 21 -5.81 21.40 5.31
C ALA A 21 -5.45 22.60 6.20
N ALA A 22 -4.83 23.62 5.62
CA ALA A 22 -4.54 24.88 6.28
C ALA A 22 -5.09 26.04 5.44
N ARG A 23 -5.48 27.12 6.12
CA ARG A 23 -5.88 28.39 5.51
C ARG A 23 -5.24 29.54 6.25
N ASP A 24 -4.78 30.55 5.54
CA ASP A 24 -4.17 31.74 6.15
C ASP A 24 -5.14 32.95 6.25
N LEU A 25 -4.64 34.08 6.74
CA LEU A 25 -5.42 35.32 6.89
C LEU A 25 -5.71 36.01 5.55
N ALA A 26 -4.92 35.74 4.51
CA ALA A 26 -5.15 36.20 3.14
C ALA A 26 -6.17 35.31 2.39
N ALA A 27 -6.73 34.31 3.08
CA ALA A 27 -7.66 33.31 2.58
C ALA A 27 -7.05 32.25 1.65
N ASP A 28 -5.73 32.17 1.53
CA ASP A 28 -5.02 31.12 0.79
C ASP A 28 -5.22 29.76 1.46
N ASN A 29 -5.34 28.68 0.68
CA ASN A 29 -5.72 27.34 1.16
C ASN A 29 -4.79 26.26 0.58
N SER A 30 -4.32 25.34 1.43
CA SER A 30 -3.45 24.22 1.00
C SER A 30 -4.16 23.12 0.23
N GLY A 31 -5.49 23.13 0.21
CA GLY A 31 -6.34 21.99 -0.14
C GLY A 31 -6.32 20.91 0.94
N TRP A 32 -7.28 19.98 0.86
CA TRP A 32 -7.28 18.76 1.68
C TRP A 32 -6.25 17.78 1.15
N GLN A 33 -5.37 17.33 2.03
CA GLN A 33 -4.29 16.41 1.70
C GLN A 33 -4.35 15.18 2.60
N ALA A 34 -4.32 13.98 2.01
CA ALA A 34 -4.19 12.72 2.75
C ALA A 34 -2.76 12.64 3.31
N LEU A 35 -2.61 12.83 4.62
CA LEU A 35 -1.29 13.00 5.27
C LEU A 35 -1.02 11.99 6.37
N GLY A 36 -1.92 11.04 6.58
CA GLY A 36 -1.70 9.90 7.47
C GLY A 36 -2.79 8.86 7.34
N THR A 37 -2.55 7.70 7.95
CA THR A 37 -3.53 6.63 8.11
C THR A 37 -3.67 6.30 9.59
N TRP A 38 -4.82 5.79 9.99
CA TRP A 38 -5.08 5.37 11.36
C TRP A 38 -5.98 4.14 11.36
N ASN A 39 -5.57 3.08 12.06
CA ASN A 39 -6.43 1.92 12.26
C ASN A 39 -7.19 2.04 13.57
N VAL A 40 -8.51 2.25 13.50
CA VAL A 40 -9.37 2.25 14.68
C VAL A 40 -9.69 0.80 15.06
N PRO A 41 -9.35 0.33 16.28
CA PRO A 41 -9.64 -1.04 16.69
C PRO A 41 -11.14 -1.38 16.64
N GLY A 42 -11.46 -2.67 16.49
CA GLY A 42 -12.83 -3.17 16.50
C GLY A 42 -13.34 -3.74 15.18
N ALA A 43 -12.55 -3.65 14.10
CA ALA A 43 -12.82 -4.40 12.88
C ALA A 43 -12.63 -5.90 13.15
N ALA A 44 -13.46 -6.75 12.54
CA ALA A 44 -13.34 -8.19 12.66
C ALA A 44 -11.98 -8.64 12.10
N ALA A 45 -11.24 -9.44 12.88
CA ALA A 45 -9.98 -10.01 12.41
C ALA A 45 -10.28 -11.07 11.34
N THR A 46 -9.56 -10.99 10.23
CA THR A 46 -9.56 -11.99 9.18
C THR A 46 -8.35 -12.92 9.34
N PRO A 47 -8.45 -14.22 9.00
CA PRO A 47 -7.33 -15.14 9.04
C PRO A 47 -6.13 -14.66 8.20
N THR A 48 -6.42 -14.03 7.07
CA THR A 48 -5.45 -13.40 6.16
C THR A 48 -5.40 -11.89 6.41
N ALA A 49 -4.21 -11.27 6.46
CA ALA A 49 -4.08 -9.84 6.75
C ALA A 49 -2.91 -9.15 6.02
N ALA A 50 -3.12 -7.88 5.66
CA ALA A 50 -2.05 -6.92 5.41
C ALA A 50 -1.58 -6.35 6.76
N ALA A 51 -0.44 -6.83 7.24
CA ALA A 51 -0.05 -6.65 8.63
C ALA A 51 0.66 -5.32 8.89
N ASN A 52 1.58 -4.90 8.02
CA ASN A 52 2.37 -3.70 8.24
C ASN A 52 2.95 -3.10 6.96
N LEU A 53 3.26 -1.79 7.03
CA LEU A 53 3.98 -1.03 6.02
C LEU A 53 5.06 -0.16 6.68
N THR A 54 6.29 -0.23 6.19
CA THR A 54 7.40 0.63 6.65
C THR A 54 8.17 1.22 5.46
N PRO A 55 8.45 2.53 5.42
CA PRO A 55 7.84 3.56 6.25
C PRO A 55 6.35 3.74 5.92
N ALA A 56 5.51 3.90 6.95
CA ALA A 56 4.09 4.19 6.75
C ALA A 56 3.83 5.65 6.33
N ARG A 57 4.82 6.54 6.50
CA ARG A 57 4.75 7.94 6.09
C ARG A 57 6.11 8.48 5.69
N GLY A 58 6.14 9.31 4.65
CA GLY A 58 7.32 10.08 4.26
C GLY A 58 7.08 10.87 2.98
N ALA A 59 8.18 11.35 2.39
CA ALA A 59 8.17 12.10 1.16
C ALA A 59 9.44 11.82 0.36
N GLY A 60 9.36 11.91 -0.97
CA GLY A 60 10.48 11.70 -1.88
C GLY A 60 10.05 11.08 -3.22
N ILE A 61 10.95 11.14 -4.19
CA ILE A 61 10.77 10.47 -5.49
C ILE A 61 11.12 8.99 -5.44
N ASP A 62 11.89 8.56 -4.45
CA ASP A 62 12.32 7.18 -4.30
C ASP A 62 12.35 6.77 -2.83
N GLN A 63 12.01 5.51 -2.56
CA GLN A 63 12.06 4.96 -1.21
C GLN A 63 12.04 3.43 -1.28
N THR A 64 12.77 2.81 -0.35
CA THR A 64 12.59 1.37 -0.06
C THR A 64 11.47 1.19 0.95
N PHE A 65 10.45 0.45 0.54
CA PHE A 65 9.31 0.06 1.36
C PHE A 65 9.37 -1.43 1.71
N THR A 66 8.94 -1.74 2.93
CA THR A 66 8.75 -3.08 3.43
C THR A 66 7.26 -3.29 3.70
N PHE A 67 6.67 -4.23 2.97
CA PHE A 67 5.28 -4.64 3.08
C PHE A 67 5.21 -6.01 3.76
N THR A 68 4.40 -6.15 4.80
CA THR A 68 4.26 -7.40 5.54
C THR A 68 2.83 -7.92 5.45
N PHE A 69 2.72 -9.21 5.14
CA PHE A 69 1.46 -9.94 5.05
C PHE A 69 1.52 -11.22 5.89
N THR A 70 0.37 -11.64 6.40
CA THR A 70 0.25 -12.83 7.26
C THR A 70 -0.98 -13.63 6.92
N ASP A 71 -0.90 -14.92 7.18
CA ASP A 71 -2.05 -15.82 7.23
C ASP A 71 -1.93 -16.73 8.46
N THR A 72 -3.06 -17.06 9.10
CA THR A 72 -3.08 -17.98 10.25
C THR A 72 -2.59 -19.38 9.93
N HIS A 73 -2.69 -19.83 8.68
CA HIS A 73 -2.12 -21.11 8.21
C HIS A 73 -0.65 -20.98 7.74
N GLY A 74 -0.05 -19.79 7.89
CA GLY A 74 1.30 -19.49 7.46
C GLY A 74 1.33 -18.79 6.09
N TRP A 75 2.41 -18.07 5.81
CA TRP A 75 2.52 -17.25 4.60
C TRP A 75 2.42 -18.06 3.29
N GLN A 76 2.69 -19.37 3.36
CA GLN A 76 2.48 -20.31 2.28
C GLN A 76 1.01 -20.66 2.02
N ASP A 77 0.07 -20.02 2.71
CA ASP A 77 -1.36 -20.09 2.38
C ASP A 77 -1.83 -18.86 1.59
N LEU A 78 -0.99 -17.82 1.47
CA LEU A 78 -1.31 -16.64 0.67
C LEU A 78 -1.39 -16.99 -0.83
N GLY A 79 -2.42 -16.52 -1.53
CA GLY A 79 -2.54 -16.63 -2.98
C GLY A 79 -1.93 -15.41 -3.66
N VAL A 80 -2.59 -14.27 -3.47
CA VAL A 80 -2.17 -12.97 -4.00
C VAL A 80 -2.16 -11.93 -2.88
N VAL A 81 -1.15 -11.07 -2.91
CA VAL A 81 -1.12 -9.86 -2.08
C VAL A 81 -0.99 -8.64 -2.97
N ASP A 82 -1.77 -7.62 -2.65
CA ASP A 82 -1.95 -6.44 -3.46
C ASP A 82 -1.43 -5.20 -2.73
N ILE A 83 -0.74 -4.32 -3.45
CA ILE A 83 -0.25 -3.04 -2.97
C ILE A 83 -0.64 -1.99 -4.01
N LEU A 84 -1.48 -1.03 -3.63
CA LEU A 84 -1.93 0.04 -4.51
C LEU A 84 -1.53 1.39 -3.90
N ILE A 85 -0.70 2.14 -4.61
CA ILE A 85 -0.35 3.51 -4.23
C ILE A 85 -1.07 4.45 -5.20
N ASN A 86 -2.06 5.17 -4.70
CA ASN A 86 -2.83 6.17 -5.45
C ASN A 86 -3.62 7.09 -4.49
N ASN A 87 -4.45 7.98 -5.02
CA ASN A 87 -5.32 8.86 -4.23
C ASN A 87 -6.53 8.12 -3.61
N SER A 88 -6.96 7.04 -4.27
CA SER A 88 -8.10 6.20 -3.88
C SER A 88 -7.84 4.77 -4.32
N LEU A 89 -8.74 3.84 -3.96
CA LEU A 89 -8.74 2.46 -4.47
C LEU A 89 -9.14 2.42 -5.95
N ASP A 90 -8.22 2.85 -6.82
CA ASP A 90 -8.36 2.90 -8.27
C ASP A 90 -7.03 2.49 -8.90
N GLY A 91 -7.08 1.46 -9.75
CA GLY A 91 -5.90 0.92 -10.44
C GLY A 91 -5.47 1.75 -11.66
N ARG A 92 -6.27 2.72 -12.09
CA ARG A 92 -5.92 3.62 -13.21
C ARG A 92 -4.88 4.63 -12.75
N GLN A 93 -3.86 4.84 -13.58
CA GLN A 93 -2.79 5.80 -13.31
C GLN A 93 -2.21 5.64 -11.89
N ALA A 94 -1.94 4.40 -11.49
CA ALA A 94 -1.52 4.02 -10.15
C ALA A 94 -0.24 3.20 -10.17
N CYS A 95 0.48 3.20 -9.05
CA CYS A 95 1.45 2.15 -8.78
C CYS A 95 0.71 0.98 -8.11
N TYR A 96 0.12 0.08 -8.91
CA TYR A 96 -0.62 -1.07 -8.41
C TYR A 96 0.14 -2.36 -8.70
N LEU A 97 0.66 -2.97 -7.64
CA LEU A 97 1.38 -4.23 -7.63
C LEU A 97 0.49 -5.37 -7.17
N ALA A 98 0.60 -6.51 -7.85
CA ALA A 98 0.01 -7.78 -7.44
C ALA A 98 1.11 -8.83 -7.38
N TYR A 99 1.40 -9.37 -6.20
CA TYR A 99 2.37 -10.44 -6.02
C TYR A 99 1.66 -11.78 -5.86
N SER A 100 1.88 -12.68 -6.82
CA SER A 100 1.44 -14.06 -6.72
C SER A 100 2.48 -14.86 -5.94
N ARG A 101 2.11 -15.23 -4.71
CA ARG A 101 2.95 -16.06 -3.85
C ARG A 101 3.22 -17.45 -4.43
N PRO A 102 2.25 -18.24 -4.92
CA PRO A 102 2.54 -19.59 -5.43
C PRO A 102 3.41 -19.57 -6.69
N LEU A 103 3.35 -18.51 -7.49
CA LEU A 103 4.18 -18.34 -8.68
C LEU A 103 5.50 -17.59 -8.41
N ASN A 104 5.72 -17.08 -7.19
CA ASN A 104 6.82 -16.18 -6.86
C ASN A 104 7.02 -15.06 -7.90
N THR A 105 5.91 -14.46 -8.35
CA THR A 105 5.90 -13.51 -9.48
C THR A 105 5.20 -12.22 -9.08
N LEU A 106 5.88 -11.11 -9.29
CA LEU A 106 5.33 -9.76 -9.14
C LEU A 106 4.80 -9.27 -10.49
N TYR A 107 3.61 -8.70 -10.46
CA TYR A 107 2.99 -8.00 -11.58
C TYR A 107 2.78 -6.54 -11.21
N LEU A 108 2.92 -5.66 -12.21
CA LEU A 108 2.51 -4.26 -12.14
C LEU A 108 1.33 -4.07 -13.09
N VAL A 109 0.31 -3.32 -12.67
CA VAL A 109 -0.84 -3.00 -13.52
C VAL A 109 -0.49 -1.90 -14.52
N ASN A 110 -0.99 -2.03 -15.74
CA ASN A 110 -0.81 -1.01 -16.78
C ASN A 110 -1.49 0.33 -16.43
N ASP A 111 -1.12 1.40 -17.14
CA ASP A 111 -1.64 2.75 -16.85
C ASP A 111 -3.18 2.85 -16.93
N ALA A 112 -3.81 2.02 -17.77
CA ALA A 112 -5.27 1.97 -17.92
C ALA A 112 -5.99 1.25 -16.77
N GLY A 113 -5.27 0.57 -15.87
CA GLY A 113 -5.87 -0.20 -14.79
C GLY A 113 -6.61 -1.47 -15.25
N THR A 114 -6.37 -1.95 -16.47
CA THR A 114 -7.16 -3.01 -17.11
C THR A 114 -6.41 -4.32 -17.30
N ALA A 115 -5.08 -4.32 -17.19
CA ALA A 115 -4.27 -5.50 -17.44
C ALA A 115 -2.99 -5.51 -16.61
N LEU A 116 -2.50 -6.71 -16.33
CA LEU A 116 -1.17 -6.93 -15.75
C LEU A 116 -0.11 -6.78 -16.85
N LEU A 117 0.97 -6.08 -16.55
CA LEU A 117 2.20 -6.13 -17.33
C LEU A 117 2.87 -7.51 -17.19
N PRO A 118 3.83 -7.86 -18.07
CA PRO A 118 4.58 -9.12 -17.94
C PRO A 118 5.15 -9.27 -16.52
N GLY A 119 4.88 -10.42 -15.90
CA GLY A 119 5.31 -10.72 -14.55
C GLY A 119 6.82 -10.91 -14.45
N ILE A 120 7.39 -10.52 -13.32
CA ILE A 120 8.80 -10.70 -13.00
C ILE A 120 8.98 -11.59 -11.78
N VAL A 121 9.96 -12.48 -11.81
CA VAL A 121 10.43 -13.16 -10.61
C VAL A 121 11.29 -12.18 -9.83
N LEU A 122 10.97 -12.01 -8.56
CA LEU A 122 11.64 -11.03 -7.71
C LEU A 122 13.11 -11.40 -7.50
N SER A 123 13.99 -10.50 -7.94
CA SER A 123 15.42 -10.55 -7.72
C SER A 123 15.97 -9.12 -7.63
N PRO A 124 17.14 -8.91 -6.99
CA PRO A 124 17.73 -7.57 -6.87
C PRO A 124 17.99 -6.85 -8.22
N SER A 125 18.06 -7.59 -9.33
CA SER A 125 18.25 -7.05 -10.68
C SER A 125 16.98 -6.95 -11.52
N SER A 126 15.87 -7.55 -11.06
CA SER A 126 14.58 -7.47 -11.75
C SER A 126 13.94 -6.10 -11.57
N SER A 127 13.32 -5.60 -12.64
CA SER A 127 12.62 -4.31 -12.65
C SER A 127 11.35 -4.39 -13.49
N VAL A 128 10.29 -3.72 -13.04
CA VAL A 128 9.04 -3.51 -13.79
C VAL A 128 8.57 -2.08 -13.57
N ALA A 129 8.00 -1.45 -14.61
CA ALA A 129 7.59 -0.05 -14.54
C ALA A 129 6.34 0.26 -15.38
N ASN A 130 5.60 1.27 -14.95
CA ASN A 130 4.56 1.96 -15.71
C ASN A 130 4.82 3.47 -15.65
N SER A 131 3.86 4.31 -16.07
CA SER A 131 4.10 5.76 -16.12
C SER A 131 4.13 6.44 -14.74
N GLN A 132 3.76 5.74 -13.65
CA GLN A 132 3.73 6.27 -12.28
C GLN A 132 4.90 5.79 -11.43
N CYS A 133 5.31 4.53 -11.55
CA CYS A 133 6.38 3.98 -10.74
C CYS A 133 7.24 2.95 -11.47
N THR A 134 8.48 2.82 -10.99
CA THR A 134 9.41 1.74 -11.27
C THR A 134 9.64 0.97 -9.99
N VAL A 135 9.61 -0.36 -10.07
CA VAL A 135 9.74 -1.26 -8.93
C VAL A 135 10.90 -2.21 -9.16
N THR A 136 11.82 -2.20 -8.21
CA THR A 136 12.84 -3.25 -8.06
C THR A 136 12.76 -3.81 -6.66
N GLY A 137 13.19 -5.05 -6.46
CA GLY A 137 13.26 -5.57 -5.10
C GLY A 137 13.26 -7.08 -5.00
N PHE A 138 13.11 -7.54 -3.77
CA PHE A 138 13.22 -8.95 -3.43
C PHE A 138 12.23 -9.29 -2.31
N THR A 139 11.91 -10.58 -2.20
CA THR A 139 11.14 -11.11 -1.08
C THR A 139 12.07 -11.61 0.01
N THR A 140 11.67 -11.44 1.27
CA THR A 140 12.24 -12.19 2.38
C THR A 140 11.13 -12.88 3.15
N THR A 141 11.44 -14.03 3.72
CA THR A 141 10.48 -14.82 4.49
C THR A 141 11.07 -15.15 5.84
N GLY A 142 10.27 -15.03 6.90
CA GLY A 142 10.68 -15.37 8.27
C GLY A 142 9.46 -15.71 9.12
N GLY A 143 9.54 -16.79 9.89
CA GLY A 143 8.40 -17.28 10.69
C GLY A 143 7.14 -17.50 9.84
N ASN A 144 6.01 -16.94 10.28
CA ASN A 144 4.71 -17.02 9.59
C ASN A 144 4.39 -15.81 8.70
N THR A 145 5.39 -14.99 8.34
CA THR A 145 5.17 -13.72 7.62
C THR A 145 5.77 -13.75 6.22
N LEU A 146 5.03 -13.21 5.25
CA LEU A 146 5.56 -12.82 3.94
C LEU A 146 6.01 -11.36 4.02
N THR A 147 7.27 -11.09 3.72
CA THR A 147 7.82 -9.74 3.67
C THR A 147 8.31 -9.40 2.26
N LEU A 148 7.72 -8.37 1.66
CA LEU A 148 8.13 -7.86 0.36
C LEU A 148 8.90 -6.56 0.57
N THR A 149 10.15 -6.51 0.10
CA THR A 149 10.99 -5.31 0.17
C THR A 149 11.20 -4.76 -1.23
N PHE A 150 10.60 -3.61 -1.51
CA PHE A 150 10.64 -2.96 -2.81
C PHE A 150 11.28 -1.59 -2.73
N SER A 151 12.22 -1.32 -3.61
CA SER A 151 12.63 0.04 -3.94
C SER A 151 11.70 0.57 -5.01
N LEU A 152 10.89 1.56 -4.64
CA LEU A 152 9.96 2.23 -5.53
C LEU A 152 10.56 3.57 -5.94
N GLY A 153 10.66 3.80 -7.25
CA GLY A 153 10.91 5.11 -7.83
C GLY A 153 9.63 5.64 -8.46
N PHE A 154 9.25 6.88 -8.16
CA PHE A 154 8.05 7.53 -8.62
C PHE A 154 8.37 8.55 -9.72
N SER A 155 7.51 8.59 -10.73
CA SER A 155 7.58 9.59 -11.80
C SER A 155 7.17 10.97 -11.28
N PRO A 156 7.81 12.08 -11.72
CA PRO A 156 7.36 13.43 -11.38
C PRO A 156 5.91 13.73 -11.79
N SER A 157 5.40 13.07 -12.83
CA SER A 157 3.98 13.19 -13.23
C SER A 157 3.01 12.59 -12.19
N PHE A 158 3.53 11.77 -11.28
CA PHE A 158 2.79 11.17 -10.17
C PHE A 158 2.95 11.94 -8.86
N ALA A 159 3.46 13.18 -8.89
CA ALA A 159 3.62 14.05 -7.74
C ALA A 159 2.33 14.31 -6.93
N GLY A 160 2.50 14.56 -5.64
CA GLY A 160 1.45 14.82 -4.68
C GLY A 160 1.29 13.72 -3.63
N ASN A 161 0.31 13.89 -2.76
CA ASN A 161 0.06 12.97 -1.66
C ASN A 161 -0.69 11.74 -2.15
N ARG A 162 -0.11 10.57 -1.91
CA ARG A 162 -0.68 9.27 -2.22
C ARG A 162 -0.95 8.49 -0.94
N VAL A 163 -1.95 7.62 -1.00
CA VAL A 163 -2.24 6.65 0.04
C VAL A 163 -1.80 5.28 -0.46
N THR A 164 -1.13 4.54 0.41
CA THR A 164 -0.77 3.15 0.16
C THR A 164 -1.84 2.26 0.74
N TYR A 165 -2.54 1.55 -0.13
CA TYR A 165 -3.53 0.54 0.20
C TYR A 165 -2.93 -0.84 0.05
N MET A 166 -3.27 -1.75 0.95
CA MET A 166 -2.83 -3.14 0.91
C MET A 166 -4.02 -4.08 1.09
N ALA A 167 -3.95 -5.23 0.44
CA ALA A 167 -4.87 -6.33 0.66
C ALA A 167 -4.14 -7.66 0.51
N ALA A 168 -4.66 -8.70 1.16
CA ALA A 168 -4.18 -10.07 1.00
C ALA A 168 -5.36 -11.01 0.81
N ARG A 169 -5.11 -12.05 0.03
CA ARG A 169 -6.04 -13.13 -0.24
C ARG A 169 -5.32 -14.47 -0.12
N ASP A 170 -6.01 -15.46 0.43
CA ASP A 170 -5.52 -16.83 0.52
C ASP A 170 -5.47 -17.51 -0.86
N VAL A 171 -4.85 -18.69 -0.90
CA VAL A 171 -4.63 -19.47 -2.12
C VAL A 171 -5.94 -20.09 -2.64
N THR A 172 -6.98 -20.16 -1.81
CA THR A 172 -8.28 -20.71 -2.19
C THR A 172 -9.22 -19.66 -2.79
N ASP A 173 -8.84 -18.38 -2.77
CA ASP A 173 -9.66 -17.23 -3.14
C ASP A 173 -10.91 -17.01 -2.27
N ILE A 174 -11.04 -17.71 -1.13
CA ILE A 174 -12.21 -17.63 -0.24
C ILE A 174 -12.00 -16.58 0.85
N VAL A 175 -10.79 -16.49 1.41
CA VAL A 175 -10.48 -15.62 2.55
C VAL A 175 -9.64 -14.44 2.10
N ASN A 176 -10.06 -13.24 2.48
CA ASN A 176 -9.30 -12.02 2.19
C ASN A 176 -9.40 -11.01 3.34
N SER A 177 -8.41 -10.12 3.41
CA SER A 177 -8.33 -9.06 4.42
C SER A 177 -9.23 -7.86 4.14
N GLY A 178 -9.79 -7.76 2.93
CA GLY A 178 -10.25 -6.49 2.36
C GLY A 178 -9.10 -5.50 2.14
N TRP A 179 -9.42 -4.36 1.53
CA TRP A 179 -8.47 -3.26 1.33
C TRP A 179 -8.32 -2.39 2.58
N GLN A 180 -7.08 -2.10 2.94
CA GLN A 180 -6.74 -1.30 4.12
C GLN A 180 -5.80 -0.16 3.71
N ALA A 181 -6.06 1.07 4.17
CA ALA A 181 -5.10 2.18 4.01
C ALA A 181 -4.00 2.03 5.07
N MET A 182 -2.78 1.73 4.62
CA MET A 182 -1.64 1.35 5.47
C MET A 182 -0.61 2.46 5.63
N GLY A 183 -0.59 3.44 4.72
CA GLY A 183 0.30 4.59 4.84
C GLY A 183 -0.02 5.71 3.86
N SER A 184 0.77 6.79 3.94
CA SER A 184 0.69 7.95 3.05
C SER A 184 2.07 8.43 2.63
N TRP A 185 2.29 8.68 1.35
CA TRP A 185 3.57 9.14 0.82
C TRP A 185 3.39 10.41 -0.03
N THR A 186 4.23 11.42 0.18
CA THR A 186 4.27 12.61 -0.67
C THR A 186 5.33 12.42 -1.75
N VAL A 187 4.89 12.21 -2.99
CA VAL A 187 5.77 12.19 -4.16
C VAL A 187 6.13 13.64 -4.51
N GLN A 188 7.42 13.96 -4.64
CA GLN A 188 7.93 15.33 -4.84
C GLN A 188 8.54 15.55 -6.22
#